data_AF-A0A059P8D8-F1
#
_entry.id   AF-A0A059P8D8-F1
#
_cell.length_a   1.000
_cell.length_b   1.000
_cell.length_c   1.000
_cell.angle_alpha   90.00
_cell.angle_beta   90.00
_cell.angle_gamma   90.00
#
_symmetry.space_group_name_H-M   'P 1'
#
loop_
_entity.id
_entity.type
_entity.pdbx_description
1 polymer ?
#
loop_
_entity_poly.entity_id
_entity_poly.type
_entity_poly.pdbx_seq_one_letter_code
_entity_poly.pdbx_strand_id
1 'polypeptide(L)'
;EHEARKAGVRDMLDIKWISNEAFLGDFGMGGLHMKVGGYAVSSKLFAESLYAERNVEWIIGAHVNKVEEGKIHYELLDGSMGEEEFDFAMLI
;
A
#
# COMPACT_ATOMS: atom_id res chain seq x y z
N GLU A 1 9.14 -6.29 3.44
CA GLU A 1 9.01 -7.15 2.23
C GLU A 1 10.35 -7.78 1.82
N HIS A 2 11.34 -7.02 1.34
CA HIS A 2 12.66 -7.54 0.97
C HIS A 2 13.35 -8.34 2.10
N GLU A 3 13.40 -7.78 3.32
CA GLU A 3 14.00 -8.49 4.47
C GLU A 3 13.25 -9.77 4.83
N ALA A 4 11.91 -9.79 4.71
CA ALA A 4 11.12 -11.00 4.96
C ALA A 4 11.40 -12.09 3.92
N ARG A 5 11.63 -11.72 2.65
CA ARG A 5 12.09 -12.66 1.61
C ARG A 5 13.48 -13.18 1.92
N LYS A 6 14.40 -12.30 2.28
CA LYS A 6 15.78 -12.66 2.63
C LYS A 6 15.83 -13.59 3.84
N ALA A 7 14.96 -13.38 4.81
CA ALA A 7 14.80 -14.24 5.98
C ALA A 7 14.00 -15.54 5.71
N GLY A 8 13.42 -15.71 4.51
CA GLY A 8 12.68 -16.91 4.13
C GLY A 8 11.28 -17.02 4.75
N VAL A 9 10.69 -15.92 5.22
CA VAL A 9 9.40 -15.91 5.93
C VAL A 9 8.32 -15.11 5.22
N ARG A 10 8.57 -14.59 4.00
CA ARG A 10 7.59 -13.76 3.26
C ARG A 10 6.25 -14.45 3.07
N ASP A 11 6.23 -15.75 2.84
CA ASP A 11 5.01 -16.53 2.59
C ASP A 11 4.19 -16.77 3.87
N MET A 12 4.73 -16.41 5.04
CA MET A 12 4.04 -16.45 6.34
C MET A 12 3.47 -15.09 6.74
N LEU A 13 3.53 -14.08 5.85
CA LEU A 13 3.11 -12.72 6.14
C LEU A 13 2.03 -12.27 5.16
N ASP A 14 0.95 -11.72 5.71
CA ASP A 14 0.00 -10.93 4.95
C ASP A 14 0.37 -9.46 5.09
N ILE A 15 0.54 -8.77 3.97
CA ILE A 15 0.97 -7.37 3.93
C ILE A 15 -0.09 -6.57 3.19
N LYS A 16 -0.66 -5.58 3.88
CA LYS A 16 -1.61 -4.62 3.32
C LYS A 16 -1.07 -3.19 3.47
N TRP A 17 -1.11 -2.43 2.38
CA TRP A 17 -0.71 -1.02 2.34
C TRP A 17 -1.95 -0.13 2.34
N ILE A 18 -2.09 0.73 3.34
CA ILE A 18 -3.21 1.68 3.44
C ILE A 18 -2.64 3.09 3.26
N SER A 19 -3.20 3.85 2.33
CA SER A 19 -2.70 5.18 1.98
C SER A 19 -3.83 6.15 1.67
N ASN A 20 -3.62 7.42 2.00
CA ASN A 20 -4.51 8.52 1.63
C ASN A 20 -4.28 9.01 0.18
N GLU A 21 -3.31 8.44 -0.54
CA GLU A 21 -3.06 8.73 -1.94
C GLU A 21 -4.31 8.54 -2.82
N ALA A 22 -4.47 9.39 -3.83
CA ALA A 22 -5.60 9.28 -4.77
C ALA A 22 -5.53 8.01 -5.63
N PHE A 23 -4.32 7.54 -5.90
CA PHE A 23 -4.02 6.25 -6.51
C PHE A 23 -2.66 5.74 -6.03
N LEU A 24 -2.42 4.44 -6.11
CA LEU A 24 -1.15 3.86 -5.67
C LEU A 24 0.02 4.42 -6.50
N GLY A 25 1.02 5.01 -5.84
CA GLY A 25 2.16 5.63 -6.52
C GLY A 25 1.91 7.07 -7.00
N ASP A 26 0.97 7.76 -6.37
CA ASP A 26 0.77 9.21 -6.49
C ASP A 26 1.93 9.99 -5.82
N PHE A 27 2.48 9.44 -4.73
CA PHE A 27 3.59 10.01 -3.97
C PHE A 27 3.34 11.44 -3.46
N GLY A 28 2.09 11.90 -3.43
CA GLY A 28 1.70 13.26 -3.07
C GLY A 28 2.09 14.32 -4.11
N MET A 29 2.46 13.92 -5.34
CA MET A 29 2.87 14.84 -6.41
C MET A 29 2.12 14.65 -7.74
N GLY A 30 1.03 13.88 -7.75
CA GLY A 30 0.27 13.55 -8.96
C GLY A 30 0.87 12.37 -9.73
N GLY A 31 1.77 11.60 -9.12
CA GLY A 31 2.57 10.57 -9.77
C GLY A 31 3.67 11.11 -10.69
N LEU A 32 4.36 10.20 -11.38
CA LEU A 32 5.47 10.53 -12.27
C LEU A 32 5.58 9.54 -13.44
N HIS A 33 6.38 9.88 -14.45
CA HIS A 33 6.74 8.96 -15.54
C HIS A 33 8.21 8.56 -15.41
N MET A 34 8.48 7.25 -15.46
CA MET A 34 9.81 6.67 -15.37
C MET A 34 10.18 5.99 -16.68
N LYS A 35 11.48 5.89 -16.98
CA LYS A 35 11.97 5.04 -18.06
C LYS A 35 12.27 3.65 -17.52
N VAL A 36 11.53 2.64 -17.98
CA VAL A 36 11.74 1.23 -17.66
C VAL A 36 11.86 0.44 -18.96
N GLY A 37 12.97 -0.27 -19.16
CA GLY A 37 13.19 -1.07 -20.37
C GLY A 37 13.11 -0.29 -21.70
N GLY A 38 13.38 1.02 -21.68
CA GLY A 38 13.28 1.89 -22.86
C GLY A 38 11.91 2.56 -23.07
N TYR A 39 10.90 2.21 -22.27
CA TYR A 39 9.55 2.78 -22.36
C TYR A 39 9.27 3.75 -21.21
N ALA A 40 8.44 4.77 -21.46
CA ALA A 40 7.90 5.63 -20.42
C ALA A 40 6.72 4.92 -19.73
N VAL A 41 6.81 4.72 -18.42
CA VAL A 41 5.81 4.03 -17.60
C VAL A 41 5.36 4.96 -16.49
N SER A 42 4.05 5.05 -16.23
CA SER A 42 3.53 5.83 -15.11
C SER A 42 3.85 5.15 -13.77
N SER A 43 4.07 5.95 -12.73
CA SER A 43 4.29 5.45 -11.37
C SER A 43 3.12 4.60 -10.87
N LYS A 44 1.89 4.95 -11.27
CA LYS A 44 0.70 4.14 -11.00
C LYS A 44 0.83 2.71 -11.51
N LEU A 45 1.04 2.56 -12.82
CA LEU A 45 1.13 1.25 -13.45
C LEU A 45 2.30 0.44 -12.88
N PHE A 46 3.42 1.11 -12.62
CA PHE A 46 4.58 0.48 -12.01
C PHE A 46 4.28 -0.04 -10.60
N ALA A 47 3.69 0.79 -9.73
CA ALA A 47 3.40 0.44 -8.35
C ALA A 47 2.35 -0.68 -8.25
N GLU A 48 1.26 -0.59 -9.01
CA GLU A 48 0.21 -1.62 -9.05
C GLU A 48 0.78 -2.97 -9.52
N SER A 49 1.63 -2.96 -10.56
CA SER A 49 2.28 -4.18 -11.04
C SER A 49 3.20 -4.78 -9.98
N LEU A 50 3.99 -3.94 -9.31
CA LEU A 50 4.93 -4.36 -8.28
C LEU A 50 4.22 -4.97 -7.07
N TYR A 51 3.12 -4.36 -6.61
CA TYR A 51 2.38 -4.84 -5.45
C TYR A 51 1.64 -6.13 -5.77
N ALA A 52 1.03 -6.23 -6.96
CA ALA A 52 0.41 -7.46 -7.44
C ALA A 52 1.40 -8.62 -7.55
N GLU A 53 2.57 -8.40 -8.17
CA GLU A 53 3.63 -9.42 -8.30
C GLU A 53 4.13 -9.89 -6.91
N ARG A 54 4.14 -8.99 -5.93
CA ARG A 54 4.62 -9.27 -4.57
C ARG A 54 3.52 -9.72 -3.61
N ASN A 55 2.30 -9.92 -4.09
CA ASN A 55 1.13 -10.27 -3.28
C ASN A 55 0.95 -9.33 -2.07
N VAL A 56 1.03 -8.03 -2.31
CA VAL A 56 0.76 -6.98 -1.33
C VAL A 56 -0.58 -6.36 -1.69
N GLU A 57 -1.56 -6.45 -0.81
CA GLU A 57 -2.86 -5.79 -1.00
C GLU A 57 -2.75 -4.30 -0.68
N TRP A 58 -3.64 -3.48 -1.22
CA TRP A 58 -3.65 -2.06 -0.91
C TRP A 58 -5.06 -1.47 -0.83
N ILE A 59 -5.18 -0.42 0.00
CA ILE A 59 -6.33 0.45 0.13
C ILE A 59 -5.84 1.88 -0.11
N ILE A 60 -6.48 2.57 -1.04
CA ILE A 60 -6.15 3.96 -1.44
C ILE A 60 -7.33 4.88 -1.12
N GLY A 61 -7.09 6.18 -1.06
CA GLY A 61 -8.11 7.15 -0.66
C GLY A 61 -8.65 6.90 0.75
N ALA A 62 -7.83 6.29 1.62
CA ALA A 62 -8.19 5.95 2.99
C ALA A 62 -7.54 6.92 3.97
N HIS A 63 -8.36 7.60 4.76
CA HIS A 63 -7.91 8.39 5.90
C HIS A 63 -7.91 7.54 7.15
N VAL A 64 -6.74 7.05 7.57
CA VAL A 64 -6.59 6.42 8.88
C VAL A 64 -6.82 7.46 9.97
N ASN A 65 -7.83 7.25 10.82
CA ASN A 65 -8.23 8.20 11.86
C ASN A 65 -8.01 7.66 13.28
N LYS A 66 -7.84 6.35 13.46
CA LYS A 66 -7.58 5.73 14.77
C LYS A 66 -6.75 4.47 14.62
N VAL A 67 -5.75 4.30 15.49
CA VAL A 67 -4.95 3.07 15.62
C VAL A 67 -5.07 2.59 17.06
N GLU A 68 -5.45 1.35 17.24
CA GLU A 68 -5.57 0.65 18.52
C GLU A 68 -4.63 -0.55 18.54
N GLU A 69 -4.53 -1.21 19.69
CA GLU A 69 -3.80 -2.47 19.77
C GLU A 69 -4.45 -3.51 18.84
N GLY A 70 -3.70 -3.91 17.81
CA GLY A 70 -4.11 -4.94 16.84
C GLY A 70 -5.18 -4.54 15.83
N LYS A 71 -5.59 -3.25 15.77
CA LYS A 71 -6.65 -2.80 14.87
C LYS A 71 -6.46 -1.36 14.39
N ILE A 72 -6.75 -1.10 13.11
CA ILE A 72 -6.73 0.22 12.49
C ILE A 72 -8.12 0.56 11.96
N HIS A 73 -8.52 1.83 12.09
CA HIS A 73 -9.78 2.36 11.54
C HIS A 73 -9.46 3.43 10.51
N TYR A 74 -10.20 3.42 9.40
CA TYR A 74 -10.07 4.40 8.34
C TYR A 74 -11.42 4.80 7.75
N GLU A 75 -11.46 5.99 7.17
CA GLU A 75 -12.58 6.52 6.40
C GLU A 75 -12.22 6.56 4.92
N LEU A 76 -13.11 6.09 4.05
CA LEU A 76 -12.96 6.15 2.60
C LEU A 76 -13.54 7.45 2.03
N LEU A 77 -13.22 7.76 0.77
CA LEU A 77 -13.70 8.97 0.09
C LEU A 77 -15.23 9.09 0.00
N ASP A 78 -15.96 7.99 0.06
CA ASP A 78 -17.43 7.97 0.09
C ASP A 78 -18.02 8.14 1.50
N GLY A 79 -17.17 8.34 2.52
CA GLY A 79 -17.53 8.49 3.93
C GLY A 79 -17.79 7.16 4.64
N SER A 80 -17.64 6.03 3.96
CA SER A 80 -17.74 4.73 4.62
C SER A 80 -16.54 4.46 5.52
N MET A 81 -16.81 3.82 6.66
CA MET A 81 -15.79 3.43 7.63
C MET A 81 -15.34 1.99 7.37
N GLY A 82 -14.04 1.76 7.43
CA GLY A 82 -13.43 0.43 7.37
C GLY A 82 -12.49 0.18 8.55
N GLU A 83 -12.24 -1.10 8.80
CA GLU A 83 -11.30 -1.56 9.83
C GLU A 83 -10.46 -2.71 9.30
N GLU A 84 -9.21 -2.81 9.76
CA GLU A 84 -8.31 -3.93 9.49
C GLU A 84 -7.64 -4.36 10.80
N GLU A 85 -7.47 -5.67 10.98
CA GLU A 85 -6.73 -6.24 12.11
C GLU A 85 -5.28 -6.47 11.71
N PHE A 86 -4.36 -6.35 12.66
CA PHE A 86 -2.94 -6.55 12.42
C PHE A 86 -2.21 -7.09 13.65
N ASP A 87 -1.17 -7.89 13.44
CA ASP A 87 -0.21 -8.23 14.50
C ASP A 87 0.91 -7.18 14.62
N PHE A 88 1.17 -6.44 13.54
CA PHE A 88 2.15 -5.36 13.47
C PHE A 88 1.71 -4.27 12.48
N ALA A 89 1.84 -3.00 12.88
CA ALA A 89 1.59 -1.85 12.02
C ALA A 89 2.73 -0.84 12.06
N MET A 90 2.91 -0.12 10.96
CA MET A 90 3.88 0.96 10.83
C MET A 90 3.26 2.07 9.98
N LEU A 91 3.18 3.28 10.54
CA LEU A 91 2.62 4.47 9.89
C LEU A 91 3.76 5.47 9.60
N ILE A 92 3.68 6.15 8.46
CA ILE A 92 4.62 7.20 8.01
C ILE A 92 3.83 8.46 7.66
#